data_AF-A0A8C5K9B4-F1
#
_entry.id   AF-A0A8C5K9B4-F1
#
_cell.length_a   1.000
_cell.length_b   1.000
_cell.length_c   1.000
_cell.angle_alpha   90.00
_cell.angle_beta   90.00
_cell.angle_gamma   90.00
#
_symmetry.space_group_name_H-M   'P 1'
#
loop_
_entity.id
_entity.type
_entity.pdbx_description
1 polymer ?
#
loop_
_entity_poly.entity_id
_entity_poly.type
_entity_poly.pdbx_seq_one_letter_code
_entity_poly.pdbx_strand_id
1 'polypeptide(L)' 'HHDLIDISILCEYVHLQKLNLSANKIEDLSCVSCMPYLLELNASQNKLTTFFNFMPPKNLK' A
#
# COMPACT_ATOMS: atom_id res chain seq x y z
N HIS A 1 -12.86 -14.71 -1.02
CA HIS A 1 -11.51 -14.84 -0.45
C HIS A 1 -10.57 -14.01 -1.31
N HIS A 2 -10.17 -12.83 -0.82
CA HIS A 2 -9.19 -12.00 -1.52
C HIS A 2 -7.87 -12.18 -0.78
N ASP A 3 -7.05 -13.08 -1.33
CA ASP A 3 -5.73 -13.41 -0.81
C ASP A 3 -4.68 -12.60 -1.60
N LEU A 4 -4.86 -11.28 -1.68
CA LEU A 4 -3.90 -10.45 -2.39
C LEU A 4 -2.58 -10.44 -1.60
N ILE A 5 -1.49 -10.80 -2.26
CA ILE A 5 -0.15 -10.88 -1.66
C ILE A 5 0.78 -9.88 -2.34
N ASP A 6 0.72 -9.81 -3.68
CA ASP A 6 1.52 -8.90 -4.49
C ASP A 6 0.67 -7.72 -4.99
N ILE A 7 1.21 -6.51 -4.81
CA ILE A 7 0.62 -5.24 -5.22
C ILE A 7 1.56 -4.40 -6.11
N SER A 8 2.64 -5.00 -6.61
CA SER A 8 3.66 -4.33 -7.44
C SER A 8 3.08 -3.58 -8.65
N ILE A 9 2.02 -4.11 -9.27
CA ILE A 9 1.34 -3.44 -10.38
C ILE A 9 0.71 -2.09 -9.99
N LEU A 10 0.41 -1.88 -8.70
CA LEU A 10 -0.21 -0.65 -8.24
C LEU A 10 0.72 0.58 -8.34
N CYS A 11 2.02 0.35 -8.52
CA CYS A 11 3.05 1.38 -8.61
C CYS A 11 2.88 2.27 -9.85
N GLU A 12 2.22 1.76 -10.89
CA GLU A 12 1.94 2.51 -12.12
C GLU A 12 0.81 3.53 -11.93
N TYR A 13 -0.04 3.35 -10.92
CA TYR A 13 -1.18 4.22 -10.64
C TYR A 13 -0.78 5.41 -9.78
N VAL A 14 0.18 6.19 -10.26
CA VAL A 14 0.80 7.32 -9.55
C VAL A 14 -0.18 8.39 -9.09
N HIS A 15 -1.34 8.50 -9.76
CA HIS A 15 -2.37 9.51 -9.49
C HIS A 15 -3.44 9.06 -8.47
N LEU A 16 -3.34 7.85 -7.89
CA LEU A 16 -4.27 7.41 -6.86
C LEU A 16 -4.16 8.28 -5.60
N GLN A 17 -5.31 8.69 -5.07
CA GLN A 17 -5.42 9.45 -3.83
C GLN A 17 -5.91 8.60 -2.66
N LYS A 18 -6.67 7.53 -2.93
CA LYS A 18 -7.22 6.63 -1.92
C LYS A 18 -6.98 5.19 -2.33
N LEU A 19 -6.42 4.39 -1.43
CA LEU A 19 -6.12 2.99 -1.67
C LEU A 19 -6.57 2.13 -0.47
N ASN A 20 -7.49 1.21 -0.71
CA ASN A 20 -7.94 0.25 0.29
C ASN A 20 -7.44 -1.15 -0.06
N LEU A 21 -6.54 -1.65 0.78
CA LEU A 21 -5.94 -2.98 0.72
C LEU A 21 -6.29 -3.80 1.96
N SER A 22 -7.27 -3.39 2.76
CA SER A 22 -7.60 -4.03 4.03
C SER A 22 -8.02 -5.50 3.84
N ALA A 23 -7.75 -6.33 4.84
CA ALA A 23 -8.16 -7.74 4.87
C ALA A 23 -7.59 -8.58 3.70
N ASN A 24 -6.31 -8.40 3.40
CA ASN A 24 -5.55 -9.20 2.44
C ASN A 24 -4.38 -9.91 3.14
N LYS A 25 -3.45 -10.49 2.38
CA LYS A 25 -2.27 -11.21 2.88
C LYS A 25 -0.97 -10.52 2.45
N ILE A 26 -1.01 -9.19 2.32
CA ILE A 26 0.12 -8.39 1.85
C ILE A 26 1.17 -8.31 2.97
N GLU A 27 2.42 -8.50 2.60
CA GLU A 27 3.57 -8.44 3.52
C GLU A 27 4.48 -7.25 3.22
N ASP A 28 4.39 -6.70 2.00
CA ASP A 28 5.20 -5.58 1.51
C ASP A 28 4.34 -4.45 0.93
N LEU A 29 4.58 -3.22 1.40
CA LEU A 29 3.95 -1.99 0.92
C LEU A 29 4.93 -1.06 0.20
N SER A 30 6.13 -1.52 -0.13
CA SER A 30 7.17 -0.76 -0.84
C SER A 30 6.59 -0.03 -2.06
N CYS A 31 5.68 -0.67 -2.79
CA CYS A 31 5.02 -0.14 -3.98
C CYS A 31 4.22 1.17 -3.75
N VAL A 32 3.68 1.35 -2.54
CA VAL A 32 2.94 2.58 -2.19
C VAL A 32 3.86 3.82 -2.18
N SER A 33 5.17 3.62 -2.00
CA SER A 33 6.16 4.70 -2.08
C SER A 33 6.21 5.36 -3.47
N CYS A 34 5.73 4.66 -4.51
CA CYS A 34 5.63 5.18 -5.88
C CYS A 34 4.38 6.05 -6.13
N MET A 35 3.53 6.28 -5.11
CA MET A 35 2.26 6.99 -5.24
C MET A 35 2.33 8.38 -4.57
N PRO A 36 2.93 9.39 -5.21
CA PRO A 36 3.18 10.69 -4.58
C PRO A 36 1.91 11.48 -4.20
N TYR A 37 0.78 11.16 -4.84
CA TYR A 37 -0.52 11.80 -4.60
C TYR A 37 -1.42 11.03 -3.64
N LEU A 38 -0.94 9.92 -3.05
CA LEU A 38 -1.76 9.13 -2.14
C LEU A 38 -1.99 9.88 -0.81
N LEU A 39 -3.27 10.03 -0.46
CA LEU A 39 -3.73 10.77 0.72
C LEU A 39 -4.26 9.82 1.80
N GLU A 40 -4.87 8.70 1.41
CA GLU A 40 -5.46 7.72 2.31
C GLU A 40 -5.04 6.30 1.92
N LEU A 41 -4.46 5.56 2.87
CA LEU A 41 -4.12 4.13 2.72
C LEU A 41 -4.75 3.34 3.86
N ASN A 42 -5.57 2.36 3.52
CA ASN A 42 -6.01 1.35 4.48
C ASN A 42 -5.36 0.01 4.16
N ALA A 43 -4.36 -0.37 4.95
CA ALA A 43 -3.70 -1.68 4.86
C ALA A 43 -3.97 -2.54 6.11
N SER A 44 -5.03 -2.26 6.86
CA SER A 44 -5.40 -3.01 8.06
C SER A 44 -5.68 -4.48 7.76
N GLN A 45 -5.50 -5.36 8.75
CA GLN A 45 -5.75 -6.81 8.58
C GLN A 45 -4.95 -7.43 7.42
N ASN A 46 -3.70 -6.99 7.23
CA ASN A 46 -2.71 -7.64 6.36
C ASN A 46 -1.64 -8.36 7.20
N LYS A 47 -0.64 -8.94 6.52
CA LYS A 47 0.49 -9.64 7.14
C LYS A 47 1.77 -8.79 7.11
N LEU A 48 1.64 -7.48 7.31
CA LEU A 48 2.77 -6.55 7.30
C LEU A 48 3.71 -6.90 8.45
N THR A 49 4.82 -7.56 8.14
CA THR A 49 5.82 -8.01 9.14
C THR A 49 7.03 -7.09 9.22
N THR A 50 7.25 -6.25 8.19
CA THR A 50 8.40 -5.36 8.12
C THR A 50 7.96 -3.89 8.13
N PHE A 51 8.34 -3.17 9.19
CA PHE A 51 8.10 -1.72 9.31
C PHE A 51 9.14 -0.87 8.56
N PHE A 52 10.24 -1.49 8.08
CA PHE A 52 11.45 -0.77 7.66
C PHE A 52 11.57 -0.45 6.16
N ASN A 53 10.75 -1.07 5.29
CA ASN A 53 10.85 -0.87 3.83
C ASN A 53 9.76 0.03 3.24
N PHE A 54 8.87 0.57 4.09
CA PHE A 54 7.80 1.44 3.67
C PHE A 54 8.13 2.88 4.02
N MET A 55 8.37 3.70 2.99
CA MET A 55 8.40 5.15 3.15
C MET A 55 7.06 5.73 2.67
N PRO A 56 6.17 6.13 3.59
CA PRO A 56 4.90 6.71 3.19
C PRO A 56 5.13 8.01 2.39
N PRO A 57 4.34 8.26 1.34
CA PRO A 57 4.36 9.55 0.66
C PRO A 57 4.04 10.67 1.65
N LYS A 58 4.65 11.85 1.45
CA LYS A 58 4.60 12.99 2.39
C LYS A 58 3.19 13.44 2.78
N ASN A 59 2.20 13.17 1.93
CA ASN A 59 0.81 13.62 2.12
C ASN A 59 -0.12 12.51 2.66
N LEU A 60 0.42 11.34 2.98
CA LEU A 60 -0.35 10.21 3.46
C LEU A 60 -0.77 10.41 4.92
N LYS A 61 -2.06 10.22 5.20
CA LYS A 61 -2.65 10.25 6.55
C LYS A 61 -2.83 8.86 7.15
#